data_AF-A0A2R8VHL3-F1
#
_entry.id   AF-A0A2R8VHL3-F1
#
_cell.length_a   1.000
_cell.length_b   1.000
_cell.length_c   1.000
_cell.angle_alpha   90.00
_cell.angle_beta   90.00
_cell.angle_gamma   90.00
#
_symmetry.space_group_name_H-M   'P 1'
#
loop_
_entity.id
_entity.type
_entity.pdbx_description
1 polymer ?
#
loop_
_entity_poly.entity_id
_entity_poly.type
_entity_poly.pdbx_seq_one_letter_code
_entity_poly.pdbx_strand_id
1 'polypeptide(L)' 'MVCAGGDGVRSGCQGDSGGPLHCMVNGQYAVHGVTSFVSSMGCNVARKPTVFTRVSAYISWMNNVIASN' A
#
# COMPACT_ATOMS: atom_id res chain seq x y z
N MET A 1 -4.90 -7.27 -2.33
CA MET A 1 -4.11 -6.03 -2.42
C MET A 1 -5.03 -4.82 -2.23
N VAL A 2 -4.48 -3.63 -2.07
CA VAL A 2 -5.19 -2.32 -2.13
C VAL A 2 -4.60 -1.55 -3.31
N CYS A 3 -5.44 -0.84 -4.06
CA CYS A 3 -5.01 0.03 -5.16
C CYS A 3 -5.38 1.48 -4.80
N ALA A 4 -4.46 2.43 -5.01
CA ALA A 4 -4.73 3.85 -4.81
C ALA A 4 -4.06 4.73 -5.88
N GLY A 5 -4.68 5.86 -6.22
CA GLY A 5 -4.21 6.75 -7.28
C GLY A 5 -4.56 6.24 -8.68
N GLY A 6 -3.63 6.38 -9.62
CA GLY A 6 -3.83 5.98 -11.02
C GLY A 6 -4.45 7.08 -11.90
N ASP A 7 -4.38 8.33 -11.45
CA ASP A 7 -4.80 9.52 -12.21
C ASP A 7 -3.78 9.94 -13.29
N GLY A 8 -2.59 9.33 -13.30
CA GLY A 8 -1.50 9.67 -14.22
C GLY A 8 -0.60 10.80 -13.72
N VAL A 9 -0.84 11.33 -12.52
CA VAL A 9 -0.09 12.46 -11.94
C VAL A 9 0.56 12.08 -10.61
N ARG A 10 -0.20 11.45 -9.72
CA ARG A 10 0.25 11.08 -8.36
C ARG A 10 0.36 9.56 -8.24
N SER A 11 1.49 9.10 -7.73
CA SER A 11 1.75 7.69 -7.46
C SER A 11 2.86 7.55 -6.42
N GLY A 12 2.98 6.36 -5.82
CA GLY A 12 4.27 5.92 -5.30
C GLY A 12 5.25 5.62 -6.46
N CYS A 13 6.52 5.43 -6.14
CA CYS A 13 7.58 5.14 -7.09
C CYS A 13 8.66 4.23 -6.48
N GLN A 14 9.74 3.97 -7.22
CA GLN A 14 10.86 3.19 -6.70
C GLN A 14 11.46 3.90 -5.47
N GLY A 15 11.68 3.14 -4.41
CA GLY A 15 12.10 3.68 -3.10
C GLY A 15 10.97 3.78 -2.08
N ASP A 16 9.70 3.88 -2.52
CA ASP A 16 8.55 3.93 -1.60
C ASP A 16 8.09 2.55 -1.13
N SER A 17 8.55 1.47 -1.79
CA SER A 17 8.22 0.08 -1.45
C SER A 17 8.51 -0.24 0.02
N GLY A 18 7.56 -0.87 0.71
CA GLY A 18 7.59 -1.09 2.16
C GLY A 18 6.98 0.04 2.98
N GLY A 19 6.79 1.23 2.40
CA GLY A 19 6.17 2.39 3.05
C GLY A 19 4.65 2.26 3.24
N PRO A 20 4.05 3.14 4.05
CA PRO A 20 2.63 3.06 4.41
C PRO A 20 1.69 3.73 3.40
N LEU A 21 0.51 3.14 3.22
CA LEU A 21 -0.69 3.84 2.75
C LEU A 21 -1.57 4.19 3.95
N HIS A 22 -1.59 5.47 4.31
CA HIS A 22 -2.45 5.99 5.37
C HIS A 22 -3.86 6.26 4.84
N CYS A 23 -4.87 5.59 5.40
CA CYS A 23 -6.28 5.84 5.09
C CYS A 23 -7.00 6.36 6.35
N MET A 24 -7.80 7.41 6.20
CA MET A 24 -8.65 7.92 7.28
C MET A 24 -9.94 7.10 7.35
N VAL A 25 -10.22 6.51 8.52
CA VAL A 25 -11.45 5.79 8.81
C VAL A 25 -11.96 6.28 10.16
N ASN A 26 -13.22 6.74 10.20
CA ASN A 26 -13.85 7.26 11.42
C ASN A 26 -13.01 8.36 12.13
N GLY A 27 -12.38 9.24 11.36
CA GLY A 27 -11.58 10.36 11.89
C GLY A 27 -10.15 9.98 12.34
N GLN A 28 -9.75 8.72 12.23
CA GLN A 28 -8.40 8.26 12.57
C GLN A 28 -7.67 7.70 11.35
N TYR A 29 -6.39 8.05 11.18
CA TYR A 29 -5.55 7.43 10.17
C TYR A 29 -5.04 6.07 10.65
N ALA A 30 -5.16 5.07 9.79
CA ALA A 30 -4.54 3.75 9.96
C ALA A 30 -3.74 3.37 8.71
N VAL A 31 -2.77 2.46 8.87
CA VAL A 31 -1.98 1.93 7.76
C VAL A 31 -2.73 0.77 7.12
N HIS A 32 -3.38 1.02 5.98
CA HIS A 32 -4.19 0.03 5.28
C HIS A 32 -3.41 -0.73 4.19
N GLY A 33 -2.30 -0.16 3.74
CA GLY A 33 -1.46 -0.72 2.69
C GLY A 33 0.03 -0.62 3.01
N VAL A 34 0.79 -1.59 2.53
CA VAL A 34 2.26 -1.53 2.43
C VAL A 34 2.60 -1.44 0.95
N THR A 35 3.32 -0.39 0.53
CA THR A 35 3.65 -0.16 -0.89
C THR A 35 4.38 -1.36 -1.46
N SER A 36 3.87 -1.91 -2.56
CA SER A 36 4.40 -3.12 -3.18
C SER A 36 5.02 -2.82 -4.54
N PHE A 37 4.20 -2.46 -5.53
CA PHE A 37 4.67 -2.26 -6.90
C PHE A 37 3.89 -1.18 -7.66
N VAL A 38 4.50 -0.75 -8.77
CA VAL A 38 3.95 0.15 -9.78
C VAL A 38 4.05 -0.50 -11.17
N SER A 39 3.54 0.17 -12.21
CA SER A 39 3.63 -0.33 -13.58
C SER A 39 5.08 -0.37 -14.08
N SER A 40 5.40 -1.36 -14.93
CA SER A 40 6.66 -1.38 -15.69
C SER A 40 6.80 -0.25 -16.69
N MET A 41 5.70 0.43 -17.06
CA MET A 41 5.71 1.59 -17.97
C MET A 41 6.09 2.91 -17.28
N GLY A 42 6.24 2.91 -15.94
CA GLY A 42 6.52 4.10 -15.15
C GLY A 42 5.67 4.17 -13.87
N CYS A 43 5.99 5.13 -12.99
CA CYS A 43 5.33 5.27 -11.70
C CYS A 43 3.89 5.82 -11.81
N ASN A 44 3.72 6.96 -12.46
CA ASN A 44 2.45 7.69 -12.56
C ASN A 44 1.73 7.39 -13.89
N VAL A 45 1.41 6.13 -14.14
CA VAL A 45 0.72 5.72 -15.38
C VAL A 45 -0.80 5.74 -15.17
N ALA A 46 -1.53 6.44 -16.04
CA ALA A 46 -2.99 6.53 -15.97
C ALA A 46 -3.63 5.12 -16.00
N ARG A 47 -4.61 4.89 -15.11
CA ARG A 47 -5.27 3.58 -14.91
C ARG A 47 -4.33 2.44 -14.48
N LYS A 48 -3.13 2.77 -13.97
CA LYS A 48 -2.21 1.85 -13.30
C LYS A 48 -1.89 2.41 -11.90
N PRO A 49 -2.81 2.26 -10.94
CA PRO A 49 -2.61 2.77 -9.59
C PRO A 49 -1.41 2.07 -8.93
N THR A 50 -0.82 2.73 -7.93
CA THR A 50 0.14 2.08 -7.05
C THR A 50 -0.57 0.94 -6.31
N VAL A 51 0.09 -0.22 -6.25
CA VAL A 51 -0.46 -1.42 -5.62
C VAL A 51 0.22 -1.66 -4.29
N PHE A 52 -0.60 -1.94 -3.29
CA PHE A 52 -0.19 -2.15 -1.90
C PHE A 52 -0.60 -3.55 -1.44
N THR A 53 0.23 -4.17 -0.61
CA THR A 53 -0.18 -5.33 0.20
C THR A 53 -1.27 -4.87 1.16
N ARG A 54 -2.40 -5.58 1.22
CA ARG A 54 -3.55 -5.19 2.07
C ARG A 54 -3.26 -5.58 3.52
N VAL A 55 -2.92 -4.63 4.39
CA VAL A 55 -2.52 -4.88 5.78
C VAL A 55 -3.57 -5.69 6.54
N SER A 56 -4.85 -5.36 6.36
CA SER A 56 -5.95 -6.05 7.03
C SER A 56 -6.04 -7.56 6.69
N ALA A 57 -5.42 -8.02 5.61
CA ALA A 57 -5.36 -9.45 5.26
C ALA A 57 -4.30 -10.23 6.05
N TYR A 58 -3.36 -9.52 6.69
CA TYR A 58 -2.18 -10.10 7.33
C TYR A 58 -2.13 -9.86 8.84
N ILE A 59 -3.18 -9.30 9.46
CA ILE A 59 -3.22 -9.03 10.91
C ILE A 59 -2.94 -10.30 11.72
N SER A 60 -3.62 -11.40 11.43
CA SER A 60 -3.40 -12.67 12.15
C SER A 60 -1.98 -13.20 11.97
N TRP A 61 -1.43 -13.09 10.76
CA TRP A 61 -0.06 -13.51 10.49
C TRP A 61 0.96 -12.66 11.25
N MET A 62 0.83 -11.33 11.21
CA MET A 62 1.72 -10.41 11.94
C MET A 62 1.66 -10.69 13.44
N ASN A 63 0.46 -10.84 14.01
CA ASN A 63 0.29 -11.14 15.43
C ASN A 63 0.97 -12.46 15.81
N ASN A 64 0.82 -13.51 14.99
CA ASN A 64 1.46 -14.80 15.25
C ASN A 64 2.99 -14.70 15.20
N VAL A 65 3.57 -14.01 14.22
CA VAL A 65 5.02 -13.86 14.08
C VAL A 65 5.60 -13.07 15.27
N ILE A 66 4.98 -11.95 15.65
CA ILE A 66 5.42 -11.12 16.79
C ILE A 66 5.30 -11.88 18.11
N ALA A 67 4.30 -12.74 18.26
CA ALA A 67 4.14 -13.54 19.48
C ALA A 67 5.14 -14.71 19.59
N SER A 68 5.80 -15.07 18.48
CA SER A 68 6.64 -16.27 18.39
C SER A 68 8.13 -15.99 18.13
N ASN A 69 8.53 -14.72 17.97
CA ASN A 69 9.92 -14.28 17.72
C ASN A 69 10.18 -12.96 18.44
#